data_AF-A0A0L0BLE1-F1
#
_entry.id   AF-A0A0L0BLE1-F1
#
_cell.length_a   1.000
_cell.length_b   1.000
_cell.length_c   1.000
_cell.angle_alpha   90.00
_cell.angle_beta   90.00
_cell.angle_gamma   90.00
#
_symmetry.space_group_name_H-M   'P 1'
#
loop_
_entity.id
_entity.type
_entity.pdbx_description
1 polymer ?
#
loop_
_entity_poly.entity_id
_entity_poly.type
_entity_poly.pdbx_seq_one_letter_code
_entity_poly.pdbx_strand_id
1 'polypeptide(L)'
;MKEKIYKNILILCSIFLVVGIVAVIAFPMLMQSMIKKEINLTPNSETRQMWEKFPISIKFSIYVLNVTNHQEVEAGGKPKLQEVGPFVFDEWKDKYDIEDIEAEDAVEFNMRNTFIFRPDLGLSGEELIIMPHPLIQIMAISIKRDKAPMLKMITEGLEEIFKPQSAFIAAPFMDIFYRGFNVDCSSNNFAASAICLNFHTGNVKGGVQYNETMFKFSLLAAEINLKPNSETRQMWEKFPIPVMFSIYVFNITNPQDVENGAKPKLKETGPFVFEEWKDKYDIADISEEDAVEFNMRNTFIFRPDLGLSGEEVITMPHPLIQFVSISIKREKAAMLDMIAQGLQDIFEPKSAFIQAPFMDVFFRGFDVICSESNSFAASAICLNFHTGSVKGARQINETHFKFSLLGASNHSDAGRFKVSRGIKNNRMLGQVLEFEGDEELNVWPGEECNKLKGTDSTIFAPLMKPSEGLWTFSPDLCRSLGPQYQKKVIYNGIPAFRYTMDFGDVKNEPENHCFCKDYPDNCPAKGTMDLSLCNETPMVASMPHFLNADPKLLEDVEGLQPDERKHGIYIDFEIISGTPLSIAKRLQFNLDVEPIEELPVMSKLKPLVMPLFWVEEAVDLDKTFTDLIKSKVFT
;
A
#
# COMPACT_ATOMS: atom_id res chain seq x y z
N MET A 1 40.05 -5.51 -80.98
CA MET A 1 39.47 -4.61 -79.94
C MET A 1 37.97 -4.85 -79.74
N LYS A 2 37.15 -4.87 -80.81
CA LYS A 2 35.68 -5.10 -80.73
C LYS A 2 35.27 -6.43 -80.10
N GLU A 3 35.94 -7.54 -80.42
CA GLU A 3 35.58 -8.88 -79.94
C GLU A 3 35.73 -9.06 -78.41
N LYS A 4 36.75 -8.42 -77.82
CA LYS A 4 36.99 -8.41 -76.36
C LYS A 4 35.89 -7.63 -75.62
N ILE A 5 35.38 -6.56 -76.24
CA ILE A 5 34.28 -5.75 -75.71
C ILE A 5 32.97 -6.55 -75.77
N TYR A 6 32.68 -7.23 -76.88
CA TYR A 6 31.49 -8.08 -76.99
C TYR A 6 31.52 -9.23 -75.97
N LYS A 7 32.66 -9.89 -75.78
CA LYS A 7 32.80 -10.96 -74.79
C LYS A 7 32.58 -10.45 -73.36
N ASN A 8 33.10 -9.27 -73.03
CA ASN A 8 32.88 -8.64 -71.73
C ASN A 8 31.41 -8.21 -71.53
N ILE A 9 30.74 -7.69 -72.56
CA ILE A 9 29.30 -7.35 -72.50
C ILE A 9 28.46 -8.62 -72.31
N LEU A 10 28.77 -9.69 -73.04
CA LEU A 10 28.04 -10.96 -72.93
C LEU A 10 28.20 -11.57 -71.54
N ILE A 11 29.42 -11.55 -70.99
CA ILE A 11 29.69 -11.96 -69.60
C ILE A 11 28.90 -11.09 -68.62
N LEU A 12 28.88 -9.77 -68.81
CA LEU A 12 28.12 -8.85 -67.96
C LEU A 12 26.60 -9.16 -68.01
N CYS A 13 26.04 -9.35 -69.21
CA CYS A 13 24.64 -9.71 -69.39
C CYS A 13 24.30 -11.07 -68.77
N SER A 14 25.18 -12.06 -68.90
CA SER A 14 25.01 -13.37 -68.25
C SER A 14 25.08 -13.25 -66.72
N ILE A 15 25.97 -12.42 -66.17
CA ILE A 15 26.03 -12.14 -64.73
C ILE A 15 24.74 -11.46 -64.27
N PHE A 16 24.25 -10.43 -64.97
CA PHE A 16 22.99 -9.77 -64.64
C PHE A 16 21.79 -10.71 -64.72
N LEU A 17 21.75 -11.62 -65.70
CA LEU A 17 20.70 -12.63 -65.81
C LEU A 17 20.73 -13.60 -64.62
N VAL A 18 21.92 -14.09 -64.24
CA VAL A 18 22.10 -14.99 -63.09
C VAL A 18 21.75 -14.27 -61.78
N VAL A 19 22.22 -13.05 -61.58
CA VAL A 19 21.88 -12.23 -60.40
C VAL A 19 20.38 -11.95 -60.35
N GLY A 20 19.74 -11.67 -61.49
CA GLY A 20 18.28 -11.49 -61.59
C GLY A 20 17.51 -12.75 -61.21
N ILE A 21 17.90 -13.92 -61.72
CA ILE A 21 17.27 -15.21 -61.38
C ILE A 21 17.47 -15.53 -59.89
N VAL A 22 18.69 -15.33 -59.36
CA VAL A 22 18.98 -15.52 -57.93
C VAL A 22 18.16 -14.56 -57.08
N ALA A 23 18.01 -13.28 -57.48
CA ALA A 23 17.18 -12.32 -56.77
C ALA A 23 15.69 -12.71 -56.79
N VAL A 24 15.16 -13.21 -57.91
CA VAL A 24 13.75 -13.66 -58.01
C VAL A 24 13.48 -14.89 -57.14
N ILE A 25 14.47 -15.77 -56.92
CA ILE A 25 14.33 -16.95 -56.05
C ILE A 25 14.59 -16.59 -54.58
N ALA A 26 15.63 -15.79 -54.31
CA ALA A 26 16.04 -15.43 -52.96
C ALA A 26 15.13 -14.38 -52.32
N PHE A 27 14.58 -13.44 -53.09
CA PHE A 27 13.73 -12.38 -52.55
C PHE A 27 12.45 -12.92 -51.90
N PRO A 28 11.67 -13.85 -52.51
CA PRO A 28 10.54 -14.48 -51.82
C PRO A 28 10.95 -15.24 -50.55
N MET A 29 12.09 -15.94 -50.56
CA MET A 29 12.58 -16.65 -49.37
C MET A 29 12.98 -15.68 -48.25
N LEU A 30 13.68 -14.59 -48.57
CA LEU A 30 14.05 -13.54 -47.63
C LEU A 30 12.81 -12.82 -47.10
N MET A 31 11.86 -12.47 -47.97
CA MET A 31 10.60 -11.85 -47.58
C MET A 31 9.78 -12.77 -46.67
N GLN A 32 9.65 -14.05 -46.99
CA GLN A 32 8.97 -15.01 -46.12
C GLN A 32 9.69 -15.17 -44.77
N SER A 33 11.03 -15.12 -44.75
CA SER A 33 11.80 -15.19 -43.51
C SER A 33 11.66 -13.92 -42.67
N MET A 34 11.63 -12.74 -43.28
CA MET A 34 11.40 -11.47 -42.59
C MET A 34 9.97 -11.39 -42.03
N ILE A 35 8.97 -11.74 -42.85
CA ILE A 35 7.56 -11.77 -42.43
C ILE A 35 7.35 -12.74 -41.26
N LYS A 36 7.94 -13.94 -41.29
CA LYS A 36 7.85 -14.90 -40.17
C LYS A 36 8.50 -14.37 -38.89
N LYS A 37 9.60 -13.62 -38.98
CA LYS A 37 10.23 -13.01 -37.81
C LYS A 37 9.39 -11.86 -37.22
N GLU A 38 8.69 -11.11 -38.08
CA GLU A 38 7.89 -9.96 -37.66
C GLU A 38 6.45 -10.30 -37.23
N ILE A 39 5.87 -11.42 -37.66
CA ILE A 39 4.47 -11.79 -37.32
C ILE A 39 4.37 -12.63 -36.03
N ASN A 40 5.45 -13.31 -35.63
CA ASN A 40 5.41 -14.19 -34.47
C ASN A 40 5.38 -13.39 -33.16
N LEU A 41 4.64 -13.88 -32.16
CA LEU A 41 4.50 -13.27 -30.84
C LEU A 41 5.72 -13.52 -29.94
N THR A 42 6.93 -13.43 -30.48
CA THR A 42 8.16 -13.67 -29.71
C THR A 42 8.34 -12.60 -28.63
N PRO A 43 8.84 -12.97 -27.44
CA PRO A 43 9.13 -12.01 -26.37
C PRO A 43 9.96 -10.84 -26.86
N ASN A 44 9.56 -9.62 -26.48
CA ASN A 44 10.20 -8.33 -26.84
C ASN A 44 10.08 -7.88 -28.31
N SER A 45 9.33 -8.57 -29.18
CA SER A 45 9.05 -8.07 -30.53
C SER A 45 8.05 -6.91 -30.52
N GLU A 46 8.11 -6.01 -31.51
CA GLU A 46 7.12 -4.93 -31.66
C GLU A 46 5.70 -5.48 -31.84
N THR A 47 5.56 -6.57 -32.59
CA THR A 47 4.27 -7.26 -32.79
C THR A 47 3.74 -7.85 -31.49
N ARG A 48 4.61 -8.40 -30.63
CA ARG A 48 4.23 -8.81 -29.28
C ARG A 48 3.72 -7.60 -28.49
N GLN A 49 4.45 -6.49 -28.44
CA GLN A 49 4.00 -5.28 -27.72
C GLN A 49 2.64 -4.75 -28.20
N MET A 50 2.38 -4.74 -29.51
CA MET A 50 1.09 -4.33 -30.09
C MET A 50 -0.03 -5.35 -29.84
N TRP A 51 0.30 -6.64 -29.72
CA TRP A 51 -0.66 -7.69 -29.39
C TRP A 51 -0.98 -7.72 -27.89
N GLU A 52 0.00 -7.41 -27.04
CA GLU A 52 -0.13 -7.25 -25.60
C GLU A 52 -0.97 -6.02 -25.26
N LYS A 53 -0.67 -4.88 -25.88
CA LYS A 53 -1.42 -3.64 -25.74
C LYS A 53 -1.90 -3.18 -27.10
N PHE A 54 -3.19 -3.39 -27.37
CA PHE A 54 -3.75 -3.02 -28.67
C PHE A 54 -3.66 -1.50 -28.84
N PRO A 55 -2.90 -1.00 -29.85
CA PRO A 55 -2.45 0.40 -29.86
C PRO A 55 -3.55 1.41 -30.26
N ILE A 56 -4.77 0.93 -30.47
CA ILE A 56 -5.92 1.73 -30.87
C ILE A 56 -7.14 1.30 -30.06
N SER A 57 -8.00 2.25 -29.71
CA SER A 57 -9.30 1.89 -29.17
C SER A 57 -10.18 1.27 -30.26
N ILE A 58 -10.95 0.26 -29.89
CA ILE A 58 -12.03 -0.26 -30.72
C ILE A 58 -13.27 0.58 -30.39
N LYS A 59 -13.86 1.23 -31.39
CA LYS A 59 -15.13 1.93 -31.20
C LYS A 59 -16.22 0.92 -30.92
N PHE A 60 -16.64 0.82 -29.67
CA PHE A 60 -17.75 0.00 -29.22
C PHE A 60 -19.01 0.85 -29.15
N SER A 61 -20.08 0.49 -29.85
CA SER A 61 -21.31 1.28 -29.89
C SER A 61 -22.48 0.45 -29.41
N ILE A 62 -23.13 0.91 -28.35
CA ILE A 62 -24.33 0.27 -27.81
C ILE A 62 -25.56 0.94 -28.42
N TYR A 63 -26.48 0.12 -28.90
CA TYR A 63 -27.80 0.54 -29.35
C TYR A 63 -28.83 -0.19 -28.48
N VAL A 64 -29.68 0.58 -27.83
CA VAL A 64 -30.68 0.04 -26.91
C VAL A 64 -32.06 0.11 -27.58
N LEU A 65 -32.82 -0.98 -27.47
CA LEU A 65 -34.18 -1.05 -27.99
C LEU A 65 -35.15 -0.50 -26.95
N ASN A 66 -35.46 0.79 -27.06
CA ASN A 66 -36.45 1.50 -26.26
C ASN A 66 -37.87 1.01 -26.61
N VAL A 67 -38.71 0.77 -25.60
CA VAL A 67 -40.09 0.30 -25.79
C VAL A 67 -41.04 1.48 -25.72
N THR A 68 -41.57 1.88 -26.88
CA THR A 68 -42.38 3.11 -26.98
C THR A 68 -43.84 2.92 -26.57
N ASN A 69 -44.30 1.67 -26.45
CA ASN A 69 -45.68 1.32 -26.07
C ASN A 69 -45.73 0.39 -24.86
N HIS A 70 -44.87 0.62 -23.86
CA HIS A 70 -44.76 -0.25 -22.68
C HIS A 70 -46.12 -0.58 -22.03
N GLN A 71 -47.04 0.39 -21.94
CA GLN A 71 -48.40 0.18 -21.41
C GLN A 71 -49.26 -0.79 -22.24
N GLU A 72 -49.18 -0.71 -23.59
CA GLU A 72 -49.87 -1.67 -24.47
C GLU A 72 -49.29 -3.08 -24.28
N VAL A 73 -47.96 -3.18 -24.10
CA VAL A 73 -47.26 -4.45 -23.91
C VAL A 73 -47.68 -5.11 -22.60
N GLU A 74 -47.81 -4.34 -21.53
CA GLU A 74 -48.33 -4.82 -20.24
C GLU A 74 -49.76 -5.36 -20.36
N ALA A 75 -50.58 -4.80 -21.26
CA ALA A 75 -51.92 -5.28 -21.57
C ALA A 75 -51.95 -6.48 -22.53
N GLY A 76 -50.79 -7.08 -22.87
CA GLY A 76 -50.68 -8.21 -23.80
C GLY A 76 -50.54 -7.80 -25.28
N GLY A 77 -50.35 -6.51 -25.55
CA GLY A 77 -50.06 -5.96 -26.87
C GLY A 77 -48.65 -6.30 -27.37
N LYS A 78 -48.43 -6.14 -28.67
CA LYS A 78 -47.12 -6.38 -29.30
C LYS A 78 -46.17 -5.20 -29.03
N PRO A 79 -44.90 -5.43 -28.62
CA PRO A 79 -43.94 -4.34 -28.40
C PRO A 79 -43.59 -3.60 -29.69
N LYS A 80 -43.60 -2.27 -29.61
CA LYS A 80 -43.08 -1.32 -30.58
C LYS A 80 -41.72 -0.86 -30.06
N LEU A 81 -40.67 -1.18 -30.80
CA LEU A 81 -39.30 -0.90 -30.43
C LEU A 81 -38.77 0.28 -31.23
N GLN A 82 -38.07 1.17 -30.54
CA GLN A 82 -37.30 2.26 -31.11
C GLN A 82 -35.84 2.05 -30.73
N GLU A 83 -34.96 1.96 -31.71
CA GLU A 83 -33.53 1.94 -31.46
C GLU A 83 -33.05 3.32 -30.98
N VAL A 84 -32.34 3.35 -29.85
CA VAL A 84 -31.74 4.55 -29.27
C VAL A 84 -30.24 4.30 -29.14
N GLY A 85 -29.45 5.13 -29.81
CA GLY A 85 -28.00 5.01 -29.88
C GLY A 85 -27.44 5.85 -31.04
N PRO A 86 -26.12 5.82 -31.23
CA PRO A 86 -25.16 5.02 -30.48
C PRO A 86 -24.76 5.66 -29.15
N PHE A 87 -24.69 4.86 -28.09
CA PHE A 87 -23.87 5.16 -26.91
C PHE A 87 -22.47 4.65 -27.21
N VAL A 88 -21.54 5.57 -27.46
CA VAL A 88 -20.22 5.22 -27.96
C VAL A 88 -19.25 5.07 -26.80
N PHE A 89 -18.46 4.01 -26.85
CA PHE A 89 -17.36 3.73 -25.96
C PHE A 89 -16.09 3.48 -26.76
N ASP A 90 -14.96 3.89 -26.21
CA ASP A 90 -13.66 3.34 -26.61
C ASP A 90 -13.43 2.06 -25.81
N GLU A 91 -13.41 0.91 -26.48
CA GLU A 91 -13.03 -0.38 -25.91
C GLU A 91 -11.53 -0.60 -26.15
N TRP A 92 -10.76 -0.56 -25.07
CA TRP A 92 -9.34 -0.93 -25.07
C TRP A 92 -9.19 -2.39 -24.67
N LYS A 93 -8.35 -3.13 -25.39
CA LYS A 93 -8.07 -4.54 -25.12
C LYS A 93 -6.59 -4.73 -24.85
N ASP A 94 -6.29 -5.13 -23.63
CA ASP A 94 -4.92 -5.44 -23.22
C ASP A 94 -4.86 -6.88 -22.71
N LYS A 95 -3.72 -7.53 -22.95
CA LYS A 95 -3.39 -8.85 -22.41
C LYS A 95 -2.34 -8.68 -21.32
N TYR A 96 -2.51 -9.39 -20.22
CA TYR A 96 -1.62 -9.33 -19.07
C TYR A 96 -1.45 -10.74 -18.48
N ASP A 97 -0.47 -10.91 -17.59
CA ASP A 97 -0.01 -12.21 -17.07
C ASP A 97 0.28 -13.20 -18.20
N ILE A 98 1.21 -12.81 -19.06
CA ILE A 98 1.45 -13.52 -20.30
C ILE A 98 2.57 -14.53 -20.11
N GLU A 99 2.25 -15.81 -20.23
CA GLU A 99 3.19 -16.92 -20.10
C GLU A 99 3.35 -17.63 -21.44
N ASP A 100 4.60 -17.73 -21.90
CA ASP A 100 4.93 -18.47 -23.13
C ASP A 100 5.15 -19.96 -22.79
N ILE A 101 4.28 -20.82 -23.32
CA ILE A 101 4.34 -22.27 -23.14
C ILE A 101 5.17 -22.86 -24.29
N GLU A 102 6.49 -22.84 -24.14
CA GLU A 102 7.44 -23.23 -25.20
C GLU A 102 7.20 -24.65 -25.75
N ALA A 103 6.77 -25.58 -24.90
CA ALA A 103 6.50 -26.97 -25.29
C ALA A 103 5.31 -27.12 -26.26
N GLU A 104 4.40 -26.14 -26.28
CA GLU A 104 3.14 -26.18 -27.03
C GLU A 104 3.07 -25.12 -28.15
N ASP A 105 4.12 -24.31 -28.34
CA ASP A 105 4.12 -23.14 -29.24
C ASP A 105 2.90 -22.24 -29.00
N ALA A 106 2.58 -22.02 -27.71
CA ALA A 106 1.38 -21.37 -27.25
C ALA A 106 1.69 -20.26 -26.24
N VAL A 107 0.72 -19.36 -26.05
CA VAL A 107 0.80 -18.26 -25.09
C VAL A 107 -0.49 -18.24 -24.28
N GLU A 108 -0.37 -18.31 -22.97
CA GLU A 108 -1.47 -18.13 -22.03
C GLU A 108 -1.49 -16.68 -21.54
N PHE A 109 -2.68 -16.09 -21.43
CA PHE A 109 -2.84 -14.70 -20.99
C PHE A 109 -4.23 -14.44 -20.43
N ASN A 110 -4.32 -13.41 -19.58
CA ASN A 110 -5.57 -12.81 -19.17
C ASN A 110 -5.93 -11.62 -20.07
N MET A 111 -7.21 -11.44 -20.39
CA MET A 111 -7.69 -10.33 -21.23
C MET A 111 -8.41 -9.29 -20.38
N ARG A 112 -7.99 -8.03 -20.51
CA ARG A 112 -8.62 -6.85 -19.91
C ARG A 112 -9.33 -6.05 -21.00
N ASN A 113 -10.63 -5.81 -20.83
CA ASN A 113 -11.40 -4.91 -21.67
C ASN A 113 -11.78 -3.66 -20.85
N THR A 114 -11.37 -2.48 -21.32
CA THR A 114 -11.69 -1.20 -20.68
C THR A 114 -12.63 -0.42 -21.59
N PHE A 115 -13.79 0.01 -21.07
CA PHE A 115 -14.78 0.78 -21.83
C PHE A 115 -14.82 2.22 -21.32
N ILE A 116 -14.45 3.17 -22.17
CA ILE A 116 -14.48 4.61 -21.84
C ILE A 116 -15.65 5.26 -22.56
N PHE A 117 -16.56 5.90 -21.84
CA PHE A 117 -17.74 6.50 -22.47
C PHE A 117 -17.37 7.78 -23.24
N ARG A 118 -17.83 7.87 -24.49
CA ARG A 118 -17.53 8.96 -25.43
C ARG A 118 -18.81 9.70 -25.82
N PRO A 119 -19.34 10.56 -24.93
CA PRO A 119 -20.56 11.33 -25.22
C PRO A 119 -20.37 12.35 -26.35
N ASP A 120 -19.12 12.65 -26.72
CA ASP A 120 -18.79 13.51 -27.86
C ASP A 120 -18.94 12.79 -29.21
N LEU A 121 -18.94 11.45 -29.24
CA LEU A 121 -19.04 10.63 -30.45
C LEU A 121 -20.42 9.97 -30.64
N GLY A 122 -21.32 10.15 -29.67
CA GLY A 122 -22.63 9.50 -29.62
C GLY A 122 -23.64 10.28 -28.79
N LEU A 123 -24.59 9.55 -28.21
CA LEU A 123 -25.57 10.08 -27.27
C LEU A 123 -24.94 10.33 -25.90
N SER A 124 -25.56 11.21 -25.11
CA SER A 124 -25.00 11.75 -23.86
C SER A 124 -25.01 10.76 -22.69
N GLY A 125 -25.77 9.66 -22.79
CA GLY A 125 -25.96 8.71 -21.70
C GLY A 125 -27.10 9.11 -20.76
N GLU A 126 -27.64 10.32 -20.89
CA GLU A 126 -28.79 10.82 -20.12
C GLU A 126 -30.13 10.53 -20.80
N GLU A 127 -30.12 9.97 -22.00
CA GLU A 127 -31.33 9.63 -22.73
C GLU A 127 -32.15 8.61 -21.95
N LEU A 128 -33.42 8.95 -21.74
CA LEU A 128 -34.37 8.08 -21.06
C LEU A 128 -34.61 6.84 -21.91
N ILE A 129 -34.23 5.69 -21.37
CA ILE A 129 -34.49 4.38 -21.93
C ILE A 129 -35.64 3.74 -21.16
N ILE A 130 -36.68 3.35 -21.90
CA ILE A 130 -37.77 2.52 -21.40
C ILE A 130 -37.49 1.08 -21.82
N MET A 131 -37.20 0.23 -20.85
CA MET A 131 -36.93 -1.19 -21.10
C MET A 131 -37.48 -2.07 -19.96
N PRO A 132 -37.67 -3.39 -20.18
CA PRO A 132 -38.11 -4.28 -19.12
C PRO A 132 -37.18 -4.16 -17.91
N HIS A 133 -37.76 -3.99 -16.71
CA HIS A 133 -36.98 -3.72 -15.51
C HIS A 133 -36.02 -4.88 -15.22
N PRO A 134 -34.69 -4.71 -15.34
CA PRO A 134 -33.76 -5.84 -15.42
C PRO A 134 -33.78 -6.70 -14.15
N LEU A 135 -33.72 -6.08 -12.97
CA LEU A 135 -33.76 -6.80 -11.70
C LEU A 135 -35.06 -7.60 -11.49
N ILE A 136 -36.22 -6.95 -11.61
CA ILE A 136 -37.54 -7.61 -11.47
C ILE A 136 -37.66 -8.78 -12.45
N GLN A 137 -37.31 -8.57 -13.72
CA GLN A 137 -37.45 -9.57 -14.78
C GLN A 137 -36.49 -10.75 -14.56
N ILE A 138 -35.21 -10.50 -14.30
CA ILE A 138 -34.22 -11.56 -14.05
C ILE A 138 -34.63 -12.41 -12.85
N MET A 139 -35.03 -11.78 -11.75
CA MET A 139 -35.46 -12.49 -10.54
C MET A 139 -36.73 -13.30 -10.82
N ALA A 140 -37.78 -12.68 -11.36
CA ALA A 140 -39.05 -13.35 -11.63
C ALA A 140 -38.89 -14.54 -12.59
N ILE A 141 -38.10 -14.39 -13.67
CA ILE A 141 -37.85 -15.44 -14.65
C ILE A 141 -37.01 -16.58 -14.04
N SER A 142 -35.92 -16.26 -13.36
CA SER A 142 -35.02 -17.26 -12.77
C SER A 142 -35.77 -18.11 -11.73
N ILE A 143 -36.65 -17.48 -10.94
CA ILE A 143 -37.43 -18.17 -9.91
C ILE A 143 -38.54 -19.01 -10.53
N LYS A 144 -39.24 -18.49 -11.54
CA LYS A 144 -40.24 -19.27 -12.27
C LYS A 144 -39.61 -20.52 -12.90
N ARG A 145 -38.37 -20.43 -13.36
CA ARG A 145 -37.62 -21.54 -13.96
C ARG A 145 -37.09 -22.53 -12.91
N ASP A 146 -36.41 -22.02 -11.89
CA ASP A 146 -35.55 -22.85 -11.02
C ASP A 146 -36.16 -23.10 -9.63
N LYS A 147 -37.07 -22.24 -9.16
CA LYS A 147 -37.64 -22.29 -7.80
C LYS A 147 -39.12 -21.87 -7.76
N ALA A 148 -39.93 -22.44 -8.66
CA ALA A 148 -41.35 -22.10 -8.83
C ALA A 148 -42.20 -22.08 -7.53
N PRO A 149 -41.95 -22.95 -6.51
CA PRO A 149 -42.69 -22.89 -5.24
C PRO A 149 -42.48 -21.59 -4.45
N MET A 150 -41.36 -20.88 -4.66
CA MET A 150 -41.06 -19.61 -3.98
C MET A 150 -41.62 -18.38 -4.71
N LEU A 151 -42.30 -18.56 -5.84
CA LEU A 151 -42.74 -17.46 -6.70
C LEU A 151 -43.64 -16.47 -5.95
N LYS A 152 -44.57 -16.98 -5.12
CA LYS A 152 -45.50 -16.14 -4.35
C LYS A 152 -44.76 -15.25 -3.34
N MET A 153 -43.88 -15.85 -2.54
CA MET A 153 -43.06 -15.13 -1.55
C MET A 153 -42.21 -14.06 -2.25
N ILE A 154 -41.50 -14.41 -3.32
CA ILE A 154 -40.61 -13.45 -3.98
C ILE A 154 -41.41 -12.33 -4.65
N THR A 155 -42.59 -12.62 -5.21
CA THR A 155 -43.46 -11.58 -5.79
C THR A 155 -43.86 -10.56 -4.72
N GLU A 156 -44.25 -11.01 -3.52
CA GLU A 156 -44.54 -10.14 -2.37
C GLU A 156 -43.32 -9.29 -1.98
N GLY A 157 -42.11 -9.87 -1.99
CA GLY A 157 -40.87 -9.13 -1.70
C GLY A 157 -40.48 -8.12 -2.77
N LEU A 158 -40.66 -8.45 -4.06
CA LEU A 158 -40.39 -7.54 -5.17
C LEU A 158 -41.36 -6.35 -5.19
N GLU A 159 -42.63 -6.60 -4.89
CA GLU A 159 -43.64 -5.54 -4.74
C GLU A 159 -43.27 -4.56 -3.64
N GLU A 160 -42.73 -5.06 -2.52
CA GLU A 160 -42.35 -4.24 -1.39
C GLU A 160 -41.09 -3.40 -1.64
N ILE A 161 -40.06 -3.99 -2.26
CA ILE A 161 -38.77 -3.33 -2.56
C ILE A 161 -38.91 -2.29 -3.66
N PHE A 162 -39.53 -2.68 -4.78
CA PHE A 162 -39.53 -1.85 -5.98
C PHE A 162 -40.80 -1.01 -6.13
N LYS A 163 -41.89 -1.37 -5.42
CA LYS A 163 -43.24 -0.79 -5.57
C LYS A 163 -43.55 -0.50 -7.05
N PRO A 164 -43.37 -1.51 -7.93
CA PRO A 164 -43.29 -1.26 -9.36
C PRO A 164 -44.67 -0.83 -9.88
N GLN A 165 -44.73 0.38 -10.44
CA GLN A 165 -45.93 0.85 -11.16
C GLN A 165 -46.00 0.28 -12.59
N SER A 166 -44.91 -0.32 -13.05
CA SER A 166 -44.74 -0.86 -14.39
C SER A 166 -43.68 -1.98 -14.36
N ALA A 167 -43.83 -2.97 -15.24
CA ALA A 167 -42.86 -4.03 -15.51
C ALA A 167 -41.62 -3.52 -16.27
N PHE A 168 -41.66 -2.25 -16.70
CA PHE A 168 -40.60 -1.50 -17.37
C PHE A 168 -40.03 -0.44 -16.45
N ILE A 169 -38.72 -0.21 -16.57
CA ILE A 169 -38.02 0.94 -15.98
C ILE A 169 -37.85 2.02 -17.05
N ALA A 170 -38.02 3.28 -16.66
CA ALA A 170 -37.69 4.45 -17.47
C ALA A 170 -36.61 5.24 -16.74
N ALA A 171 -35.37 5.18 -17.23
CA ALA A 171 -34.23 5.84 -16.59
C ALA A 171 -33.15 6.19 -17.63
N PRO A 172 -32.25 7.14 -17.31
CA PRO A 172 -31.07 7.41 -18.11
C PRO A 172 -30.29 6.13 -18.43
N PHE A 173 -29.76 6.03 -19.64
CA PHE A 173 -28.89 4.91 -20.04
C PHE A 173 -27.77 4.67 -19.01
N MET A 174 -27.06 5.73 -18.57
CA MET A 174 -25.96 5.59 -17.62
C MET A 174 -26.42 5.08 -16.25
N ASP A 175 -27.65 5.35 -15.82
CA ASP A 175 -28.17 4.83 -14.54
C ASP A 175 -28.49 3.35 -14.61
N ILE A 176 -29.00 2.88 -15.75
CA ILE A 176 -29.32 1.47 -15.94
C ILE A 176 -28.04 0.63 -16.06
N PHE A 177 -27.06 1.11 -16.83
CA PHE A 177 -25.90 0.31 -17.20
C PHE A 177 -24.68 0.51 -16.28
N TYR A 178 -24.48 1.69 -15.67
CA TYR A 178 -23.24 2.03 -14.94
C TYR A 178 -23.43 2.66 -13.55
N ARG A 179 -24.08 3.82 -13.43
CA ARG A 179 -24.24 4.57 -12.16
C ARG A 179 -25.16 3.88 -11.16
N GLY A 180 -26.08 3.09 -11.67
CA GLY A 180 -27.01 2.27 -10.92
C GLY A 180 -28.24 3.02 -10.42
N PHE A 181 -29.36 2.32 -10.35
CA PHE A 181 -30.60 2.80 -9.74
C PHE A 181 -30.78 2.26 -8.33
N ASN A 182 -31.52 3.01 -7.51
CA ASN A 182 -31.69 2.73 -6.10
C ASN A 182 -32.57 1.48 -5.86
N VAL A 183 -32.16 0.67 -4.89
CA VAL A 183 -32.89 -0.48 -4.35
C VAL A 183 -33.04 -0.26 -2.86
N ASP A 184 -34.28 -0.11 -2.41
CA ASP A 184 -34.62 0.16 -1.01
C ASP A 184 -34.87 -1.16 -0.26
N CYS A 185 -34.00 -1.42 0.70
CA CYS A 185 -34.00 -2.57 1.58
C CYS A 185 -34.40 -2.22 3.02
N SER A 186 -35.08 -1.09 3.24
CA SER A 186 -35.56 -0.70 4.57
C SER A 186 -36.79 -1.47 5.05
N SER A 187 -37.39 -2.33 4.23
CA SER A 187 -38.63 -3.02 4.60
C SER A 187 -38.40 -4.21 5.53
N ASN A 188 -39.26 -4.32 6.55
CA ASN A 188 -39.31 -5.42 7.50
C ASN A 188 -40.16 -6.61 7.01
N ASN A 189 -40.67 -6.55 5.77
CA ASN A 189 -41.40 -7.66 5.18
C ASN A 189 -40.46 -8.86 4.99
N PHE A 190 -40.84 -10.04 5.49
CA PHE A 190 -40.02 -11.25 5.45
C PHE A 190 -39.49 -11.58 4.04
N ALA A 191 -40.33 -11.42 3.00
CA ALA A 191 -39.93 -11.69 1.63
C ALA A 191 -38.99 -10.61 1.07
N ALA A 192 -39.22 -9.33 1.39
CA ALA A 192 -38.32 -8.23 1.01
C ALA A 192 -36.95 -8.41 1.67
N SER A 193 -36.92 -8.71 2.97
CA SER A 193 -35.68 -8.97 3.70
C SER A 193 -34.92 -10.16 3.14
N ALA A 194 -35.60 -11.23 2.71
CA ALA A 194 -34.96 -12.38 2.06
C ALA A 194 -34.33 -12.04 0.70
N ILE A 195 -34.94 -11.15 -0.09
CA ILE A 195 -34.36 -10.65 -1.35
C ILE A 195 -33.17 -9.73 -1.05
N CYS A 196 -33.35 -8.77 -0.15
CA CYS A 196 -32.30 -7.84 0.26
C CYS A 196 -31.10 -8.52 0.91
N LEU A 197 -31.30 -9.66 1.58
CA LEU A 197 -30.19 -10.49 2.06
C LEU A 197 -29.23 -10.89 0.93
N ASN A 198 -29.73 -11.11 -0.30
CA ASN A 198 -28.87 -11.42 -1.45
C ASN A 198 -28.03 -10.22 -1.91
N PHE A 199 -28.53 -8.99 -1.70
CA PHE A 199 -27.74 -7.78 -1.91
C PHE A 199 -26.70 -7.61 -0.80
N HIS A 200 -27.08 -7.79 0.47
CA HIS A 200 -26.16 -7.72 1.62
C HIS A 200 -25.08 -8.81 1.62
N THR A 201 -25.37 -9.98 1.04
CA THR A 201 -24.40 -11.10 0.93
C THR A 201 -23.58 -11.05 -0.37
N GLY A 202 -23.75 -10.02 -1.21
CA GLY A 202 -22.99 -9.86 -2.46
C GLY A 202 -23.37 -10.85 -3.57
N ASN A 203 -24.50 -11.57 -3.43
CA ASN A 203 -24.97 -12.53 -4.42
C ASN A 203 -25.62 -11.86 -5.65
N VAL A 204 -26.00 -10.59 -5.55
CA VAL A 204 -26.53 -9.81 -6.68
C VAL A 204 -25.39 -9.05 -7.35
N LYS A 205 -24.91 -9.60 -8.48
CA LYS A 205 -23.89 -8.94 -9.33
C LYS A 205 -24.38 -7.56 -9.78
N GLY A 206 -23.53 -6.53 -9.60
CA GLY A 206 -23.85 -5.14 -9.95
C GLY A 206 -24.57 -4.34 -8.86
N GLY A 207 -24.89 -4.97 -7.72
CA GLY A 207 -25.39 -4.29 -6.52
C GLY A 207 -24.25 -3.73 -5.67
N VAL A 208 -24.29 -2.44 -5.39
CA VAL A 208 -23.32 -1.71 -4.55
C VAL A 208 -24.08 -1.08 -3.39
N GLN A 209 -23.67 -1.36 -2.15
CA GLN A 209 -24.32 -0.74 -1.00
C GLN A 209 -24.03 0.76 -0.97
N TYR A 210 -25.09 1.57 -0.85
CA TYR A 210 -25.01 3.03 -0.76
C TYR A 210 -25.12 3.50 0.69
N ASN A 211 -25.98 2.87 1.49
CA ASN A 211 -26.07 3.04 2.93
C ASN A 211 -26.68 1.77 3.60
N GLU A 212 -26.99 1.82 4.90
CA GLU A 212 -27.50 0.66 5.66
C GLU A 212 -28.72 -0.02 5.04
N THR A 213 -29.61 0.75 4.42
CA THR A 213 -30.87 0.23 3.85
C THR A 213 -30.98 0.43 2.34
N MET A 214 -29.98 1.02 1.68
CA MET A 214 -30.06 1.36 0.25
C MET A 214 -28.89 0.77 -0.53
N PHE A 215 -29.21 0.17 -1.66
CA PHE A 215 -28.24 -0.27 -2.66
C PHE A 215 -28.41 0.51 -3.96
N LYS A 216 -27.36 0.61 -4.75
CA LYS A 216 -27.41 0.96 -6.16
C LYS A 216 -27.15 -0.27 -6.99
N PHE A 217 -28.03 -0.57 -7.92
CA PHE A 217 -27.84 -1.65 -8.87
C PHE A 217 -27.56 -1.10 -10.26
N SER A 218 -26.44 -1.50 -10.85
CA SER A 218 -26.12 -1.27 -12.26
C SER A 218 -25.82 -2.60 -12.95
N LEU A 219 -25.90 -2.63 -14.27
CA LEU A 219 -25.55 -3.83 -15.02
C LEU A 219 -24.03 -4.08 -15.12
N LEU A 220 -23.16 -3.08 -14.83
CA LEU A 220 -21.71 -3.13 -15.14
C LEU A 220 -20.73 -2.59 -14.05
N ALA A 221 -21.12 -2.34 -12.79
CA ALA A 221 -20.19 -1.82 -11.75
C ALA A 221 -18.97 -2.74 -11.44
N ALA A 222 -17.79 -2.13 -11.20
CA ALA A 222 -16.53 -2.80 -10.88
C ALA A 222 -16.39 -3.21 -9.39
N GLU A 223 -15.96 -4.44 -9.12
CA GLU A 223 -15.80 -5.01 -7.77
C GLU A 223 -14.50 -4.50 -7.08
N ILE A 224 -14.58 -3.53 -6.15
CA ILE A 224 -13.46 -3.06 -5.30
C ILE A 224 -13.56 -3.75 -3.93
N ASN A 225 -13.15 -5.01 -3.83
CA ASN A 225 -13.10 -5.78 -2.58
C ASN A 225 -11.96 -6.84 -2.61
N LEU A 226 -11.63 -7.40 -1.45
CA LEU A 226 -10.61 -8.46 -1.31
C LEU A 226 -11.19 -9.86 -1.51
N LYS A 227 -12.04 -10.04 -2.52
CA LYS A 227 -12.52 -11.36 -2.92
C LYS A 227 -11.35 -12.20 -3.47
N PRO A 228 -11.27 -13.50 -3.12
CA PRO A 228 -10.23 -14.38 -3.65
C PRO A 228 -10.14 -14.31 -5.18
N ASN A 229 -8.91 -14.19 -5.68
CA ASN A 229 -8.56 -14.07 -7.11
C ASN A 229 -9.01 -12.77 -7.80
N SER A 230 -9.49 -11.75 -7.08
CA SER A 230 -9.76 -10.43 -7.68
C SER A 230 -8.46 -9.69 -8.00
N GLU A 231 -8.50 -8.75 -8.97
CA GLU A 231 -7.35 -7.87 -9.28
C GLU A 231 -6.90 -7.09 -8.04
N THR A 232 -7.86 -6.51 -7.31
CA THR A 232 -7.62 -5.80 -6.04
C THR A 232 -6.95 -6.68 -5.00
N ARG A 233 -7.36 -7.96 -4.93
CA ARG A 233 -6.76 -8.93 -4.02
C ARG A 233 -5.30 -9.20 -4.39
N GLN A 234 -4.99 -9.45 -5.64
CA GLN A 234 -3.62 -9.74 -6.09
C GLN A 234 -2.66 -8.57 -5.80
N MET A 235 -3.08 -7.33 -6.09
CA MET A 235 -2.27 -6.13 -5.79
C MET A 235 -2.09 -5.89 -4.29
N TRP A 236 -3.07 -6.27 -3.47
CA TRP A 236 -2.99 -6.16 -2.02
C TRP A 236 -2.11 -7.25 -1.40
N GLU A 237 -2.12 -8.47 -1.94
CA GLU A 237 -1.25 -9.57 -1.50
C GLU A 237 0.22 -9.27 -1.80
N LYS A 238 0.49 -8.72 -2.99
CA LYS A 238 1.83 -8.31 -3.43
C LYS A 238 1.76 -6.92 -4.02
N PHE A 239 2.29 -5.94 -3.28
CA PHE A 239 2.26 -4.56 -3.72
C PHE A 239 3.07 -4.41 -5.02
N PRO A 240 2.50 -3.84 -6.10
CA PRO A 240 3.09 -3.93 -7.44
C PRO A 240 4.29 -3.00 -7.68
N ILE A 241 4.58 -2.11 -6.73
CA ILE A 241 5.68 -1.15 -6.79
C ILE A 241 6.42 -1.14 -5.45
N PRO A 242 7.74 -0.88 -5.43
CA PRO A 242 8.44 -0.70 -4.17
C PRO A 242 8.06 0.65 -3.52
N VAL A 243 8.13 0.68 -2.20
CA VAL A 243 8.17 1.92 -1.42
C VAL A 243 9.61 2.41 -1.39
N MET A 244 9.86 3.67 -1.69
CA MET A 244 11.20 4.25 -1.55
C MET A 244 11.43 4.55 -0.07
N PHE A 245 12.31 3.77 0.57
CA PHE A 245 12.65 3.90 1.98
C PHE A 245 14.01 4.58 2.13
N SER A 246 14.04 5.81 2.65
CA SER A 246 15.27 6.59 2.81
C SER A 246 15.59 6.82 4.28
N ILE A 247 16.85 6.63 4.68
CA ILE A 247 17.33 6.91 6.04
C ILE A 247 18.29 8.11 6.02
N TYR A 248 18.13 9.00 6.98
CA TYR A 248 18.97 10.18 7.21
C TYR A 248 19.46 10.16 8.65
N VAL A 249 20.78 10.13 8.87
CA VAL A 249 21.38 10.01 10.21
C VAL A 249 21.86 11.36 10.70
N PHE A 250 21.57 11.69 11.95
CA PHE A 250 22.15 12.86 12.62
C PHE A 250 23.53 12.53 13.18
N ASN A 251 24.55 12.75 12.34
CA ASN A 251 25.94 12.47 12.69
C ASN A 251 26.44 13.46 13.76
N ILE A 252 26.94 12.95 14.88
CA ILE A 252 27.47 13.76 15.98
C ILE A 252 28.91 14.18 15.66
N THR A 253 29.13 15.49 15.59
CA THR A 253 30.43 16.06 15.18
C THR A 253 31.36 16.40 16.35
N ASN A 254 30.86 16.38 17.59
CA ASN A 254 31.61 16.69 18.82
C ASN A 254 31.41 15.65 19.95
N PRO A 255 31.52 14.33 19.68
CA PRO A 255 31.15 13.29 20.64
C PRO A 255 31.91 13.41 21.98
N GLN A 256 33.22 13.72 21.96
CA GLN A 256 34.00 13.85 23.20
C GLN A 256 33.56 15.03 24.07
N ASP A 257 33.11 16.13 23.46
CA ASP A 257 32.59 17.27 24.22
C ASP A 257 31.23 16.90 24.86
N VAL A 258 30.39 16.16 24.13
CA VAL A 258 29.08 15.69 24.62
C VAL A 258 29.24 14.75 25.80
N GLU A 259 30.21 13.83 25.76
CA GLU A 259 30.57 12.97 26.92
C GLU A 259 31.01 13.76 28.15
N ASN A 260 31.39 15.02 28.00
CA ASN A 260 31.73 15.91 29.10
C ASN A 260 30.64 16.95 29.40
N GLY A 261 29.41 16.72 28.91
CA GLY A 261 28.23 17.53 29.18
C GLY A 261 28.10 18.76 28.27
N ALA A 262 28.80 18.82 27.14
CA ALA A 262 28.54 19.84 26.13
C ALA A 262 27.26 19.55 25.33
N LYS A 263 26.79 20.56 24.61
CA LYS A 263 25.64 20.45 23.70
C LYS A 263 26.02 19.63 22.45
N PRO A 264 25.20 18.66 22.00
CA PRO A 264 25.45 17.93 20.76
C PRO A 264 25.36 18.81 19.52
N LYS A 265 26.33 18.66 18.62
CA LYS A 265 26.36 19.29 17.29
C LYS A 265 26.13 18.23 16.23
N LEU A 266 24.97 18.32 15.58
CA LEU A 266 24.48 17.34 14.63
C LEU A 266 24.73 17.81 13.20
N LYS A 267 25.09 16.88 12.33
CA LYS A 267 25.14 17.05 10.89
C LYS A 267 24.38 15.92 10.22
N GLU A 268 23.32 16.24 9.50
CA GLU A 268 22.58 15.25 8.72
C GLU A 268 23.48 14.60 7.65
N THR A 269 23.45 13.27 7.59
CA THR A 269 24.13 12.43 6.59
C THR A 269 23.09 11.50 5.96
N GLY A 270 22.86 11.65 4.65
CA GLY A 270 21.88 10.86 3.91
C GLY A 270 21.56 11.51 2.54
N PRO A 271 20.60 10.95 1.77
CA PRO A 271 19.85 9.73 2.09
C PRO A 271 20.63 8.45 1.86
N PHE A 272 20.40 7.44 2.69
CA PHE A 272 20.67 6.04 2.37
C PHE A 272 19.38 5.40 1.87
N VAL A 273 19.34 5.00 0.60
CA VAL A 273 18.09 4.68 -0.09
C VAL A 273 17.92 3.17 -0.27
N PHE A 274 16.72 2.68 0.00
CA PHE A 274 16.30 1.30 -0.17
C PHE A 274 14.98 1.24 -0.94
N GLU A 275 14.79 0.19 -1.71
CA GLU A 275 13.44 -0.26 -2.07
C GLU A 275 12.91 -1.13 -0.94
N GLU A 276 11.75 -0.79 -0.40
CA GLU A 276 11.00 -1.61 0.53
C GLU A 276 9.86 -2.29 -0.21
N TRP A 277 9.89 -3.63 -0.22
CA TRP A 277 8.86 -4.48 -0.78
C TRP A 277 8.02 -5.06 0.35
N LYS A 278 6.70 -4.85 0.27
CA LYS A 278 5.71 -5.36 1.24
C LYS A 278 4.90 -6.47 0.58
N ASP A 279 4.91 -7.66 1.18
CA ASP A 279 4.13 -8.80 0.71
C ASP A 279 3.43 -9.52 1.86
N LYS A 280 2.35 -10.22 1.53
CA LYS A 280 1.51 -10.95 2.48
C LYS A 280 1.62 -12.44 2.22
N TYR A 281 1.80 -13.22 3.28
CA TYR A 281 1.90 -14.67 3.21
C TYR A 281 1.04 -15.35 4.29
N ASP A 282 0.92 -16.68 4.22
CA ASP A 282 0.05 -17.49 5.11
C ASP A 282 -1.39 -16.98 5.18
N ILE A 283 -1.92 -16.60 4.01
CA ILE A 283 -3.21 -15.96 3.84
C ILE A 283 -4.34 -16.96 4.06
N ALA A 284 -5.30 -16.62 4.91
CA ALA A 284 -6.48 -17.43 5.21
C ALA A 284 -7.76 -16.59 5.18
N ASP A 285 -8.75 -17.02 4.37
CA ASP A 285 -10.06 -16.37 4.27
C ASP A 285 -11.05 -16.90 5.33
N ILE A 286 -11.65 -15.98 6.10
CA ILE A 286 -12.65 -16.27 7.13
C ILE A 286 -14.00 -15.75 6.63
N SER A 287 -14.73 -16.62 5.93
CA SER A 287 -15.87 -16.18 5.12
C SER A 287 -17.07 -15.74 5.94
N GLU A 288 -17.31 -16.40 7.06
CA GLU A 288 -18.35 -16.11 8.05
C GLU A 288 -18.23 -14.71 8.64
N GLU A 289 -17.01 -14.21 8.83
CA GLU A 289 -16.73 -12.90 9.43
C GLU A 289 -16.48 -11.80 8.39
N ASP A 290 -16.38 -12.16 7.11
CA ASP A 290 -15.90 -11.27 6.05
C ASP A 290 -14.50 -10.71 6.31
N ALA A 291 -13.62 -11.58 6.77
CA ALA A 291 -12.25 -11.26 7.13
C ALA A 291 -11.24 -12.11 6.36
N VAL A 292 -10.00 -11.63 6.32
CA VAL A 292 -8.82 -12.36 5.85
C VAL A 292 -7.71 -12.16 6.88
N GLU A 293 -7.04 -13.26 7.21
CA GLU A 293 -5.80 -13.23 7.98
C GLU A 293 -4.57 -13.40 7.10
N PHE A 294 -3.46 -12.81 7.50
CA PHE A 294 -2.17 -12.95 6.81
C PHE A 294 -1.03 -12.52 7.72
N ASN A 295 0.18 -12.93 7.36
CA ASN A 295 1.42 -12.40 7.90
C ASN A 295 2.00 -11.35 6.95
N MET A 296 2.44 -10.21 7.48
CA MET A 296 3.11 -9.18 6.70
C MET A 296 4.62 -9.45 6.66
N ARG A 297 5.26 -9.23 5.51
CA ARG A 297 6.72 -9.28 5.38
C ARG A 297 7.23 -8.05 4.65
N ASN A 298 8.30 -7.45 5.19
CA ASN A 298 9.00 -6.32 4.58
C ASN A 298 10.40 -6.75 4.14
N THR A 299 10.77 -6.43 2.90
CA THR A 299 12.10 -6.71 2.35
C THR A 299 12.76 -5.41 1.88
N PHE A 300 13.96 -5.14 2.37
CA PHE A 300 14.73 -3.94 2.03
C PHE A 300 15.86 -4.28 1.06
N ILE A 301 15.86 -3.65 -0.12
CA ILE A 301 16.88 -3.78 -1.14
C ILE A 301 17.64 -2.47 -1.25
N PHE A 302 18.92 -2.46 -0.89
CA PHE A 302 19.73 -1.25 -0.90
C PHE A 302 19.99 -0.73 -2.32
N ARG A 303 19.82 0.59 -2.52
CA ARG A 303 19.97 1.30 -3.79
C ARG A 303 21.05 2.38 -3.71
N PRO A 304 22.34 1.99 -3.72
CA PRO A 304 23.47 2.94 -3.66
C PRO A 304 23.56 3.86 -4.89
N ASP A 305 22.81 3.58 -5.95
CA ASP A 305 22.72 4.42 -7.15
C ASP A 305 21.77 5.62 -6.98
N LEU A 306 20.91 5.61 -5.95
CA LEU A 306 19.93 6.67 -5.66
C LEU A 306 20.30 7.52 -4.44
N GLY A 307 21.35 7.16 -3.71
CA GLY A 307 21.77 7.82 -2.47
C GLY A 307 23.25 7.66 -2.16
N LEU A 308 23.59 7.71 -0.87
CA LEU A 308 24.94 7.45 -0.37
C LEU A 308 25.30 5.96 -0.43
N SER A 309 26.60 5.64 -0.40
CA SER A 309 27.06 4.26 -0.65
C SER A 309 26.85 3.31 0.52
N GLY A 310 26.52 3.83 1.70
CA GLY A 310 26.34 3.05 2.93
C GLY A 310 27.65 2.75 3.66
N GLU A 311 28.79 3.17 3.11
CA GLU A 311 30.13 3.02 3.73
C GLU A 311 30.56 4.27 4.48
N GLU A 312 29.77 5.34 4.41
CA GLU A 312 29.98 6.57 5.14
C GLU A 312 29.98 6.29 6.64
N VAL A 313 31.08 6.68 7.30
CA VAL A 313 31.24 6.53 8.73
C VAL A 313 30.33 7.53 9.45
N ILE A 314 29.38 7.01 10.21
CA ILE A 314 28.48 7.77 11.07
C ILE A 314 28.93 7.68 12.52
N THR A 315 28.62 8.71 13.30
CA THR A 315 28.85 8.76 14.75
C THR A 315 27.51 9.01 15.44
N MET A 316 27.05 8.04 16.23
CA MET A 316 25.77 8.10 16.95
C MET A 316 25.86 7.41 18.31
N PRO A 317 24.89 7.59 19.22
CA PRO A 317 24.81 6.84 20.48
C PRO A 317 24.97 5.34 20.27
N HIS A 318 25.84 4.69 21.03
CA HIS A 318 26.06 3.25 20.91
C HIS A 318 24.80 2.49 21.40
N PRO A 319 24.06 1.79 20.51
CA PRO A 319 22.73 1.30 20.84
C PRO A 319 22.74 0.28 21.97
N LEU A 320 23.69 -0.65 21.99
CA LEU A 320 23.78 -1.67 23.06
C LEU A 320 24.33 -1.15 24.39
N ILE A 321 25.00 0.01 24.41
CA ILE A 321 25.52 0.57 25.67
C ILE A 321 24.45 1.50 26.21
N GLN A 322 24.09 2.54 25.45
CA GLN A 322 23.21 3.59 25.95
C GLN A 322 21.76 3.09 26.13
N PHE A 323 21.19 2.36 25.17
CA PHE A 323 19.77 1.99 25.25
C PHE A 323 19.57 0.99 26.39
N VAL A 324 20.44 -0.03 26.48
CA VAL A 324 20.37 -1.06 27.51
C VAL A 324 20.59 -0.45 28.90
N SER A 325 21.61 0.38 29.10
CA SER A 325 21.86 0.98 30.41
C SER A 325 20.74 1.90 30.87
N ILE A 326 20.18 2.71 29.95
CA ILE A 326 19.07 3.62 30.26
C ILE A 326 17.79 2.83 30.57
N SER A 327 17.42 1.85 29.74
CA SER A 327 16.26 0.99 30.01
C SER A 327 16.38 0.25 31.35
N ILE A 328 17.56 -0.30 31.66
CA ILE A 328 17.80 -0.98 32.94
C ILE A 328 17.73 0.00 34.11
N LYS A 329 18.27 1.21 33.98
CA LYS A 329 18.14 2.22 35.04
C LYS A 329 16.69 2.57 35.34
N ARG A 330 15.84 2.67 34.31
CA ARG A 330 14.41 3.01 34.46
C ARG A 330 13.57 1.88 35.02
N GLU A 331 13.77 0.66 34.52
CA GLU A 331 12.87 -0.46 34.81
C GLU A 331 13.43 -1.43 35.88
N LYS A 332 14.75 -1.52 36.02
CA LYS A 332 15.45 -2.51 36.86
C LYS A 332 16.69 -1.92 37.54
N ALA A 333 16.58 -0.73 38.15
CA ALA A 333 17.69 0.02 38.74
C ALA A 333 18.61 -0.81 39.66
N ALA A 334 18.06 -1.78 40.40
CA ALA A 334 18.82 -2.67 41.28
C ALA A 334 19.85 -3.57 40.54
N MET A 335 19.73 -3.73 39.22
CA MET A 335 20.65 -4.51 38.39
C MET A 335 21.70 -3.64 37.69
N LEU A 336 21.65 -2.31 37.84
CA LEU A 336 22.42 -1.36 37.03
C LEU A 336 23.93 -1.56 37.17
N ASP A 337 24.46 -1.70 38.40
CA ASP A 337 25.88 -1.97 38.66
C ASP A 337 26.38 -3.21 37.92
N MET A 338 25.60 -4.30 37.99
CA MET A 338 25.93 -5.56 37.34
C MET A 338 25.94 -5.40 35.82
N ILE A 339 24.90 -4.79 35.26
CA ILE A 339 24.79 -4.59 33.80
C ILE A 339 25.89 -3.64 33.30
N ALA A 340 26.18 -2.57 34.04
CA ALA A 340 27.26 -1.64 33.72
C ALA A 340 28.61 -2.37 33.65
N GLN A 341 28.94 -3.19 34.66
CA GLN A 341 30.14 -4.02 34.64
C GLN A 341 30.16 -4.97 33.44
N GLY A 342 29.05 -5.65 33.15
CA GLY A 342 28.96 -6.57 32.02
C GLY A 342 29.15 -5.87 30.66
N LEU A 343 28.58 -4.69 30.47
CA LEU A 343 28.79 -3.87 29.28
C LEU A 343 30.24 -3.39 29.17
N GLN A 344 30.87 -3.04 30.30
CA GLN A 344 32.28 -2.67 30.36
C GLN A 344 33.19 -3.83 29.91
N ASP A 345 32.88 -5.05 30.36
CA ASP A 345 33.65 -6.26 30.02
C ASP A 345 33.43 -6.72 28.57
N ILE A 346 32.23 -6.56 28.02
CA ILE A 346 31.91 -6.97 26.64
C ILE A 346 32.50 -5.99 25.62
N PHE A 347 32.37 -4.69 25.87
CA PHE A 347 32.67 -3.66 24.86
C PHE A 347 33.97 -2.89 25.11
N GLU A 348 34.52 -2.93 26.33
CA GLU A 348 35.63 -2.08 26.79
C GLU A 348 35.53 -0.64 26.24
N PRO A 349 34.38 0.04 26.42
CA PRO A 349 34.05 1.20 25.61
C PRO A 349 34.96 2.38 25.93
N LYS A 350 35.59 2.92 24.89
CA LYS A 350 36.36 4.18 24.95
C LYS A 350 35.47 5.42 24.80
N SER A 351 34.26 5.22 24.30
CA SER A 351 33.27 6.26 24.06
C SER A 351 31.86 5.68 24.26
N ALA A 352 30.91 6.52 24.66
CA ALA A 352 29.48 6.20 24.64
C ALA A 352 28.90 6.20 23.22
N PHE A 353 29.66 6.69 22.23
CA PHE A 353 29.24 6.79 20.83
C PHE A 353 29.91 5.69 19.98
N ILE A 354 29.16 5.13 19.05
CA ILE A 354 29.69 4.23 18.02
C ILE A 354 30.09 5.05 16.80
N GLN A 355 31.26 4.75 16.24
CA GLN A 355 31.74 5.29 14.97
C GLN A 355 32.01 4.14 14.01
N ALA A 356 31.14 3.96 13.01
CA ALA A 356 31.20 2.84 12.08
C ALA A 356 30.49 3.19 10.76
N PRO A 357 30.75 2.45 9.66
CA PRO A 357 29.98 2.58 8.43
C PRO A 357 28.47 2.44 8.68
N PHE A 358 27.67 3.24 7.99
CA PHE A 358 26.20 3.20 8.11
C PHE A 358 25.64 1.78 7.99
N MET A 359 26.08 1.03 6.97
CA MET A 359 25.60 -0.33 6.74
C MET A 359 25.93 -1.27 7.90
N ASP A 360 27.04 -1.09 8.62
CA ASP A 360 27.37 -1.93 9.76
C ASP A 360 26.50 -1.65 10.98
N VAL A 361 26.06 -0.40 11.16
CA VAL A 361 25.17 -0.04 12.28
C VAL A 361 23.72 -0.43 12.01
N PHE A 362 23.24 -0.22 10.78
CA PHE A 362 21.82 -0.40 10.45
C PHE A 362 21.48 -1.81 9.91
N PHE A 363 22.36 -2.47 9.14
CA PHE A 363 21.99 -3.71 8.43
C PHE A 363 22.99 -4.88 8.57
N ARG A 364 24.28 -4.72 8.22
CA ARG A 364 25.29 -5.79 8.26
C ARG A 364 25.64 -6.23 9.67
N GLY A 365 25.57 -5.30 10.62
CA GLY A 365 25.80 -5.50 12.04
C GLY A 365 27.27 -5.39 12.47
N PHE A 366 27.48 -4.75 13.62
CA PHE A 366 28.77 -4.67 14.31
C PHE A 366 28.92 -5.83 15.30
N ASP A 367 30.17 -6.16 15.61
CA ASP A 367 30.50 -7.37 16.36
C ASP A 367 30.22 -7.25 17.86
N VAL A 368 29.67 -8.32 18.44
CA VAL A 368 29.48 -8.51 19.88
C VAL A 368 30.09 -9.86 20.25
N ILE A 369 31.10 -9.84 21.13
CA ILE A 369 31.84 -11.03 21.52
C ILE A 369 31.39 -11.48 22.92
N CYS A 370 30.78 -12.66 22.97
CA CYS A 370 30.32 -13.35 24.15
C CYS A 370 31.26 -14.52 24.46
N SER A 371 32.47 -14.20 24.95
CA SER A 371 33.49 -15.22 25.24
C SER A 371 33.24 -15.95 26.56
N GLU A 372 33.78 -17.17 26.69
CA GLU A 372 33.76 -17.93 27.96
C GLU A 372 34.59 -17.29 29.09
N SER A 373 35.49 -16.35 28.76
CA SER A 373 36.27 -15.56 29.74
C SER A 373 35.52 -14.36 30.33
N ASN A 374 34.26 -14.18 29.94
CA ASN A 374 33.42 -13.08 30.40
C ASN A 374 33.11 -13.21 31.90
N SER A 375 33.01 -12.07 32.60
CA SER A 375 32.54 -12.06 33.99
C SER A 375 31.13 -12.64 34.11
N PHE A 376 30.68 -12.94 35.32
CA PHE A 376 29.29 -13.37 35.57
C PHE A 376 28.28 -12.37 34.98
N ALA A 377 28.55 -11.07 35.11
CA ALA A 377 27.72 -10.01 34.57
C ALA A 377 27.66 -10.04 33.04
N ALA A 378 28.81 -10.14 32.37
CA ALA A 378 28.87 -10.23 30.91
C ALA A 378 28.22 -11.53 30.39
N SER A 379 28.35 -12.64 31.12
CA SER A 379 27.67 -13.90 30.80
C SER A 379 26.15 -13.77 30.88
N ALA A 380 25.62 -13.04 31.86
CA ALA A 380 24.18 -12.79 31.99
C ALA A 380 23.63 -11.93 30.85
N ILE A 381 24.38 -10.92 30.38
CA ILE A 381 24.01 -10.13 29.21
C ILE A 381 24.02 -11.02 27.96
N CYS A 382 25.11 -11.75 27.74
CA CYS A 382 25.30 -12.63 26.60
C CYS A 382 24.25 -13.75 26.49
N LEU A 383 23.71 -14.22 27.61
CA LEU A 383 22.60 -15.18 27.60
C LEU A 383 21.40 -14.66 26.79
N ASN A 384 21.09 -13.36 26.84
CA ASN A 384 19.99 -12.78 26.07
C ASN A 384 20.23 -12.81 24.55
N PHE A 385 21.49 -12.79 24.12
CA PHE A 385 21.87 -12.98 22.72
C PHE A 385 21.68 -14.45 22.31
N HIS A 386 22.08 -15.40 23.18
CA HIS A 386 21.91 -16.83 22.94
C HIS A 386 20.45 -17.29 22.92
N THR A 387 19.58 -16.69 23.74
CA THR A 387 18.15 -17.02 23.78
C THR A 387 17.35 -16.37 22.65
N GLY A 388 17.96 -15.50 21.84
CA GLY A 388 17.28 -14.74 20.79
C GLY A 388 16.42 -13.58 21.33
N SER A 389 16.57 -13.21 22.60
CA SER A 389 15.82 -12.10 23.21
C SER A 389 16.23 -10.73 22.67
N VAL A 390 17.45 -10.62 22.12
CA VAL A 390 17.92 -9.41 21.45
C VAL A 390 17.52 -9.45 19.96
N LYS A 391 16.36 -8.85 19.61
CA LYS A 391 15.78 -8.89 18.26
C LYS A 391 16.75 -8.47 17.13
N GLY A 392 17.64 -7.51 17.38
CA GLY A 392 18.62 -7.01 16.40
C GLY A 392 19.89 -7.86 16.25
N ALA A 393 20.03 -8.95 17.02
CA ALA A 393 21.23 -9.77 17.04
C ALA A 393 21.12 -10.99 16.13
N ARG A 394 22.20 -11.29 15.41
CA ARG A 394 22.39 -12.50 14.61
C ARG A 394 23.59 -13.28 15.12
N GLN A 395 23.38 -14.53 15.48
CA GLN A 395 24.46 -15.42 15.89
C GLN A 395 25.31 -15.82 14.67
N ILE A 396 26.63 -15.66 14.77
CA ILE A 396 27.61 -16.08 13.76
C ILE A 396 28.23 -17.42 14.16
N ASN A 397 28.58 -17.57 15.43
CA ASN A 397 29.05 -18.82 16.03
C ASN A 397 28.75 -18.82 17.55
N GLU A 398 29.30 -19.78 18.29
CA GLU A 398 29.05 -19.95 19.74
C GLU A 398 29.45 -18.77 20.62
N THR A 399 30.35 -17.89 20.17
CA THR A 399 30.83 -16.75 20.99
C THR A 399 30.71 -15.41 20.28
N HIS A 400 30.23 -15.39 19.03
CA HIS A 400 30.24 -14.21 18.18
C HIS A 400 28.86 -13.93 17.62
N PHE A 401 28.39 -12.71 17.87
CA PHE A 401 27.15 -12.17 17.34
C PHE A 401 27.43 -10.90 16.54
N LYS A 402 26.50 -10.59 15.64
CA LYS A 402 26.42 -9.27 15.01
C LYS A 402 25.12 -8.60 15.42
N PHE A 403 25.18 -7.33 15.81
CA PHE A 403 24.00 -6.53 16.12
C PHE A 403 23.80 -5.42 15.10
N SER A 404 22.56 -5.22 14.65
CA SER A 404 22.15 -4.15 13.76
C SER A 404 20.77 -3.62 14.14
N LEU A 405 20.48 -2.35 13.86
CA LEU A 405 19.18 -1.74 14.20
C LEU A 405 18.02 -2.27 13.36
N LEU A 406 18.21 -2.48 12.06
CA LEU A 406 17.16 -2.87 11.09
C LEU A 406 17.47 -4.18 10.34
N GLY A 407 18.71 -4.67 10.39
CA GLY A 407 19.14 -5.82 9.60
C GLY A 407 18.39 -7.12 9.93
N ALA A 408 18.02 -7.33 11.19
CA ALA A 408 17.24 -8.50 11.61
C ALA A 408 15.77 -8.44 11.14
N SER A 409 15.26 -7.24 10.87
CA SER A 409 13.91 -7.02 10.35
C SER A 409 13.83 -7.17 8.81
N ASN A 410 14.96 -7.35 8.13
CA ASN A 410 14.97 -7.52 6.69
C ASN A 410 14.46 -8.91 6.30
N HIS A 411 13.40 -8.96 5.51
CA HIS A 411 12.73 -10.19 5.09
C HIS A 411 12.19 -11.01 6.27
N SER A 412 11.81 -10.34 7.37
CA SER A 412 11.19 -10.98 8.53
C SER A 412 9.67 -10.79 8.55
N ASP A 413 9.02 -11.60 9.36
CA ASP A 413 7.62 -11.40 9.74
C ASP A 413 7.45 -10.06 10.49
N ALA A 414 6.45 -9.27 10.12
CA ALA A 414 6.07 -7.98 10.71
C ALA A 414 4.72 -8.05 11.45
N GLY A 415 4.27 -9.26 11.75
CA GLY A 415 3.08 -9.57 12.54
C GLY A 415 1.94 -10.19 11.73
N ARG A 416 1.06 -10.88 12.46
CA ARG A 416 -0.18 -11.48 11.98
C ARG A 416 -1.32 -10.47 12.07
N PHE A 417 -1.96 -10.20 10.94
CA PHE A 417 -3.11 -9.32 10.84
C PHE A 417 -4.36 -10.13 10.52
N LYS A 418 -5.50 -9.67 11.03
CA LYS A 418 -6.83 -10.00 10.52
C LYS A 418 -7.50 -8.72 10.07
N VAL A 419 -7.91 -8.64 8.81
CA VAL A 419 -8.54 -7.45 8.22
C VAL A 419 -9.86 -7.78 7.55
N SER A 420 -10.77 -6.82 7.46
CA SER A 420 -12.01 -7.01 6.72
C SER A 420 -11.78 -6.99 5.20
N ARG A 421 -12.44 -7.92 4.50
CA ARG A 421 -12.34 -8.05 3.03
C ARG A 421 -13.22 -7.05 2.27
N GLY A 422 -14.15 -6.40 2.97
CA GLY A 422 -15.07 -5.42 2.39
C GLY A 422 -16.07 -6.00 1.38
N ILE A 423 -16.38 -7.30 1.44
CA ILE A 423 -17.36 -7.94 0.55
C ILE A 423 -18.79 -7.62 1.03
N LYS A 424 -19.03 -7.73 2.34
CA LYS A 424 -20.32 -7.40 2.97
C LYS A 424 -20.50 -5.89 3.15
N ASN A 425 -19.43 -5.17 3.47
CA ASN A 425 -19.43 -3.71 3.63
C ASN A 425 -18.12 -3.11 3.12
N ASN A 426 -18.17 -2.43 1.97
CA ASN A 426 -16.99 -1.83 1.34
C ASN A 426 -16.34 -0.72 2.18
N ARG A 427 -17.04 -0.11 3.14
CA ARG A 427 -16.45 0.88 4.06
C ARG A 427 -15.50 0.26 5.07
N MET A 428 -15.62 -1.05 5.31
CA MET A 428 -14.73 -1.81 6.19
C MET A 428 -13.50 -2.32 5.44
N LEU A 429 -13.41 -2.12 4.12
CA LEU A 429 -12.34 -2.68 3.30
C LEU A 429 -10.95 -2.38 3.88
N GLY A 430 -10.22 -3.45 4.22
CA GLY A 430 -8.86 -3.36 4.76
C GLY A 430 -8.77 -2.94 6.22
N GLN A 431 -9.90 -2.69 6.91
CA GLN A 431 -9.87 -2.33 8.32
C GLN A 431 -9.27 -3.45 9.15
N VAL A 432 -8.30 -3.12 10.00
CA VAL A 432 -7.69 -4.06 10.95
C VAL A 432 -8.70 -4.39 12.04
N LEU A 433 -8.99 -5.68 12.17
CA LEU A 433 -9.89 -6.25 13.15
C LEU A 433 -9.10 -6.81 14.34
N GLU A 434 -8.00 -7.52 14.05
CA GLU A 434 -7.09 -8.07 15.06
C GLU A 434 -5.64 -7.93 14.60
N PHE A 435 -4.74 -7.80 15.57
CA PHE A 435 -3.29 -7.89 15.39
C PHE A 435 -2.72 -8.84 16.44
N GLU A 436 -1.91 -9.81 16.01
CA GLU A 436 -1.41 -10.90 16.89
C GLU A 436 -2.51 -11.67 17.64
N GLY A 437 -3.73 -11.71 17.07
CA GLY A 437 -4.90 -12.36 17.66
C GLY A 437 -5.67 -11.52 18.68
N ASP A 438 -5.24 -10.28 18.95
CA ASP A 438 -5.92 -9.35 19.85
C ASP A 438 -6.72 -8.29 19.06
N GLU A 439 -7.96 -8.00 19.50
CA GLU A 439 -8.82 -6.96 18.92
C GLU A 439 -8.41 -5.52 19.32
N GLU A 440 -7.61 -5.41 20.39
CA GLU A 440 -7.05 -4.16 20.90
C GLU A 440 -5.64 -4.38 21.45
N LEU A 441 -4.85 -3.32 21.52
CA LEU A 441 -3.50 -3.37 22.05
C LEU A 441 -3.51 -3.43 23.58
N ASN A 442 -2.41 -3.90 24.17
CA ASN A 442 -2.21 -3.88 25.62
C ASN A 442 -0.95 -3.06 25.99
N VAL A 443 -0.78 -1.91 25.33
CA VAL A 443 0.45 -1.11 25.39
C VAL A 443 0.24 0.18 26.18
N TRP A 444 -0.86 0.88 25.94
CA TRP A 444 -1.11 2.20 26.51
C TRP A 444 -1.94 2.11 27.79
N PRO A 445 -1.74 3.01 28.79
CA PRO A 445 -2.50 2.98 30.04
C PRO A 445 -4.02 3.15 29.89
N GLY A 446 -4.50 3.83 28.84
CA GLY A 446 -5.94 4.05 28.62
C GLY A 446 -6.50 3.26 27.44
N GLU A 447 -7.69 2.68 27.64
CA GLU A 447 -8.39 1.81 26.68
C GLU A 447 -8.56 2.44 25.28
N GLU A 448 -8.91 3.72 25.18
CA GLU A 448 -9.13 4.39 23.88
C GLU A 448 -7.89 4.43 22.98
N CYS A 449 -6.70 4.51 23.57
CA CYS A 449 -5.42 4.56 22.86
C CYS A 449 -4.99 3.20 22.31
N ASN A 450 -5.55 2.12 22.84
CA ASN A 450 -5.26 0.75 22.44
C ASN A 450 -6.14 0.24 21.30
N LYS A 451 -7.19 0.99 20.92
CA LYS A 451 -8.10 0.58 19.83
C LYS A 451 -7.37 0.53 18.49
N LEU A 452 -7.56 -0.58 17.77
CA LEU A 452 -7.16 -0.71 16.38
C LEU A 452 -8.14 0.08 15.50
N LYS A 453 -7.63 1.09 14.79
CA LYS A 453 -8.41 1.97 13.91
C LYS A 453 -7.75 2.06 12.54
N GLY A 454 -8.56 1.92 11.50
CA GLY A 454 -8.09 2.08 10.12
C GLY A 454 -7.48 0.81 9.53
N THR A 455 -6.66 0.97 8.50
CA THR A 455 -6.12 -0.14 7.70
C THR A 455 -4.64 -0.41 7.97
N ASP A 456 -4.06 -1.40 7.30
CA ASP A 456 -2.62 -1.68 7.28
C ASP A 456 -1.81 -0.69 6.39
N SER A 457 -2.43 0.40 5.94
CA SER A 457 -1.91 1.37 4.95
C SER A 457 -1.73 0.87 3.52
N THR A 458 -1.99 -0.41 3.20
CA THR A 458 -1.79 -0.95 1.84
C THR A 458 -3.05 -0.91 0.98
N ILE A 459 -4.21 -0.78 1.62
CA ILE A 459 -5.51 -0.59 0.98
C ILE A 459 -6.38 0.31 1.84
N PHE A 460 -7.32 1.04 1.21
CA PHE A 460 -8.29 1.89 1.88
C PHE A 460 -9.67 1.70 1.25
N ALA A 461 -10.72 2.00 2.01
CA ALA A 461 -12.08 1.98 1.50
C ALA A 461 -12.30 3.05 0.41
N PRO A 462 -13.10 2.75 -0.63
CA PRO A 462 -13.52 3.75 -1.60
C PRO A 462 -14.62 4.66 -1.04
N LEU A 463 -14.85 5.79 -1.70
CA LEU A 463 -15.90 6.77 -1.40
C LEU A 463 -15.86 7.36 0.02
N MET A 464 -14.66 7.51 0.59
CA MET A 464 -14.48 8.10 1.92
C MET A 464 -14.78 9.59 1.94
N LYS A 465 -15.25 10.11 3.08
CA LYS A 465 -15.41 11.54 3.29
C LYS A 465 -14.08 12.15 3.76
N PRO A 466 -13.69 13.34 3.27
CA PRO A 466 -12.49 14.01 3.74
C PRO A 466 -12.42 14.21 5.27
N SER A 467 -13.57 14.40 5.92
CA SER A 467 -13.69 14.58 7.37
C SER A 467 -13.42 13.32 8.20
N GLU A 468 -13.36 12.14 7.58
CA GLU A 468 -13.13 10.87 8.29
C GLU A 468 -11.63 10.66 8.61
N GLY A 469 -10.72 11.38 7.93
CA GLY A 469 -9.28 11.17 8.02
C GLY A 469 -8.83 9.86 7.34
N LEU A 470 -7.52 9.61 7.33
CA LEU A 470 -6.94 8.37 6.79
C LEU A 470 -6.32 7.55 7.92
N TRP A 471 -7.15 6.79 8.65
CA TRP A 471 -6.65 6.00 9.77
C TRP A 471 -5.86 4.78 9.31
N THR A 472 -4.73 4.55 9.95
CA THR A 472 -3.86 3.39 9.72
C THR A 472 -3.29 2.90 11.04
N PHE A 473 -3.24 1.58 11.24
CA PHE A 473 -2.54 0.96 12.34
C PHE A 473 -1.08 0.67 11.96
N SER A 474 -0.15 1.05 12.83
CA SER A 474 1.29 0.85 12.64
C SER A 474 1.86 -0.01 13.78
N PRO A 475 2.21 -1.29 13.53
CA PRO A 475 2.82 -2.15 14.54
C PRO A 475 4.09 -1.55 15.15
N ASP A 476 4.95 -0.93 14.33
CA ASP A 476 6.22 -0.35 14.78
C ASP A 476 6.06 0.84 15.74
N LEU A 477 4.86 1.44 15.77
CA LEU A 477 4.51 2.53 16.69
C LEU A 477 3.51 2.08 17.75
N CYS A 478 3.08 0.81 17.73
CA CYS A 478 2.06 0.26 18.61
C CYS A 478 0.82 1.15 18.74
N ARG A 479 0.36 1.82 17.68
CA ARG A 479 -0.88 2.62 17.73
C ARG A 479 -1.46 2.87 16.36
N SER A 480 -2.71 3.33 16.36
CA SER A 480 -3.37 3.87 15.18
C SER A 480 -3.07 5.37 15.04
N LEU A 481 -2.80 5.80 13.81
CA LEU A 481 -2.55 7.19 13.42
C LEU A 481 -3.52 7.59 12.31
N GLY A 482 -3.99 8.84 12.33
CA GLY A 482 -4.98 9.31 11.37
C GLY A 482 -4.65 10.70 10.84
N PRO A 483 -3.90 10.83 9.74
CA PRO A 483 -3.79 12.07 8.98
C PRO A 483 -5.14 12.72 8.69
N GLN A 484 -5.20 14.02 8.92
CA GLN A 484 -6.38 14.84 8.79
C GLN A 484 -6.34 15.66 7.50
N TYR A 485 -7.52 15.90 6.92
CA TYR A 485 -7.64 16.66 5.69
C TYR A 485 -7.11 18.10 5.88
N GLN A 486 -6.25 18.52 4.96
CA GLN A 486 -5.70 19.88 4.92
C GLN A 486 -6.32 20.69 3.77
N LYS A 487 -6.22 20.20 2.53
CA LYS A 487 -6.62 20.96 1.33
C LYS A 487 -6.84 20.07 0.12
N LYS A 488 -7.55 20.58 -0.89
CA LYS A 488 -7.64 19.96 -2.22
C LYS A 488 -6.34 20.18 -3.00
N VAL A 489 -5.95 19.19 -3.79
CA VAL A 489 -4.76 19.21 -4.65
C VAL A 489 -5.08 18.54 -5.99
N ILE A 490 -4.17 18.70 -6.96
CA ILE A 490 -4.23 17.99 -8.25
C ILE A 490 -2.90 17.26 -8.42
N TYR A 491 -2.95 15.94 -8.57
CA TYR A 491 -1.78 15.10 -8.79
C TYR A 491 -1.87 14.43 -10.16
N ASN A 492 -0.91 14.71 -11.05
CA ASN A 492 -0.93 14.21 -12.44
C ASN A 492 -2.27 14.42 -13.18
N GLY A 493 -3.01 15.49 -12.87
CA GLY A 493 -4.33 15.79 -13.45
C GLY A 493 -5.52 15.12 -12.75
N ILE A 494 -5.29 14.37 -11.67
CA ILE A 494 -6.33 13.74 -10.83
C ILE A 494 -6.66 14.68 -9.67
N PRO A 495 -7.95 15.06 -9.47
CA PRO A 495 -8.38 15.75 -8.26
C PRO A 495 -8.19 14.85 -7.03
N ALA A 496 -7.51 15.37 -6.01
CA ALA A 496 -7.22 14.64 -4.78
C ALA A 496 -7.29 15.53 -3.54
N PHE A 497 -7.20 14.90 -2.38
CA PHE A 497 -7.25 15.56 -1.07
C PHE A 497 -5.92 15.31 -0.35
N ARG A 498 -5.27 16.38 0.11
CA ARG A 498 -4.06 16.30 0.91
C ARG A 498 -4.43 16.12 2.38
N TYR A 499 -3.88 15.10 2.99
CA TYR A 499 -3.93 14.82 4.42
C TYR A 499 -2.56 15.03 5.04
N THR A 500 -2.52 15.48 6.29
CA THR A 500 -1.30 15.74 7.07
C THR A 500 -1.51 15.29 8.50
N MET A 501 -0.43 15.03 9.23
CA MET A 501 -0.48 14.82 10.68
C MET A 501 0.73 15.42 11.38
N ASP A 502 0.55 15.66 12.68
CA ASP A 502 1.60 15.79 13.67
C ASP A 502 1.27 14.88 14.87
N PHE A 503 2.18 14.77 15.83
CA PHE A 503 1.99 13.95 17.04
C PHE A 503 1.20 14.66 18.15
N GLY A 504 0.73 15.89 17.92
CA GLY A 504 -0.08 16.64 18.87
C GLY A 504 0.65 17.04 20.15
N ASP A 505 -0.14 17.43 21.14
CA ASP A 505 0.32 17.77 22.49
C ASP A 505 -0.33 16.81 23.50
N VAL A 506 0.33 15.68 23.74
CA VAL A 506 -0.15 14.61 24.63
C VAL A 506 -0.56 15.11 26.02
N LYS A 507 0.05 16.19 26.52
CA LYS A 507 -0.25 16.72 27.85
C LYS A 507 -1.48 17.64 27.86
N ASN A 508 -1.74 18.35 26.78
CA ASN A 508 -2.77 19.40 26.72
C ASN A 508 -4.01 19.01 25.89
N GLU A 509 -3.96 17.91 25.15
CA GLU A 509 -5.05 17.38 24.34
C GLU A 509 -5.71 16.16 25.03
N PRO A 510 -6.94 16.28 25.57
CA PRO A 510 -7.58 15.25 26.38
C PRO A 510 -7.66 13.86 25.74
N GLU A 511 -7.88 13.80 24.42
CA GLU A 511 -7.93 12.58 23.63
C GLU A 511 -6.59 11.84 23.56
N ASN A 512 -5.48 12.53 23.80
CA ASN A 512 -4.12 12.00 23.72
C ASN A 512 -3.54 11.65 25.09
N HIS A 513 -4.20 12.01 26.20
CA HIS A 513 -3.70 11.74 27.56
C HIS A 513 -3.38 10.26 27.82
N CYS A 514 -4.11 9.33 27.17
CA CYS A 514 -3.85 7.91 27.33
C CYS A 514 -2.55 7.42 26.67
N PHE A 515 -1.86 8.24 25.86
CA PHE A 515 -0.51 7.96 25.37
C PHE A 515 0.59 8.40 26.35
N CYS A 516 0.22 8.99 27.50
CA CYS A 516 1.15 9.37 28.55
C CYS A 516 1.31 8.24 29.57
N LYS A 517 2.56 7.91 29.95
CA LYS A 517 2.86 6.83 30.89
C LYS A 517 2.25 7.06 32.28
N ASP A 518 2.25 8.31 32.78
CA ASP A 518 1.78 8.64 34.13
C ASP A 518 1.08 10.02 34.20
N TYR A 519 0.03 10.21 33.40
CA TYR A 519 -0.66 11.50 33.29
C TYR A 519 -1.10 12.07 34.66
N PRO A 520 -0.86 13.37 34.97
CA PRO A 520 -0.33 14.44 34.09
C PRO A 520 1.20 14.60 34.10
N ASP A 521 1.89 13.73 34.82
CA ASP A 521 3.34 13.71 34.96
C ASP A 521 3.97 12.81 33.89
N ASN A 522 5.26 12.99 33.61
CA ASN A 522 6.01 12.11 32.70
C ASN A 522 5.36 11.88 31.31
N CYS A 523 4.70 12.89 30.75
CA CYS A 523 4.19 12.84 29.38
C CYS A 523 5.28 13.25 28.38
N PRO A 524 5.28 12.66 27.17
CA PRO A 524 6.21 13.08 26.11
C PRO A 524 6.01 14.56 25.79
N ALA A 525 7.10 15.21 25.35
CA ALA A 525 7.06 16.59 24.92
C ALA A 525 6.09 16.76 23.73
N LYS A 526 5.51 17.95 23.57
CA LYS A 526 4.67 18.27 22.41
C LYS A 526 5.37 17.91 21.10
N GLY A 527 4.63 17.30 20.17
CA GLY A 527 5.12 16.86 18.87
C GLY A 527 5.97 15.59 18.91
N THR A 528 5.98 14.89 20.04
CA THR A 528 6.74 13.64 20.23
C THR A 528 5.87 12.53 20.82
N MET A 529 6.36 11.30 20.69
CA MET A 529 5.71 10.08 21.15
C MET A 529 6.74 9.20 21.87
N ASP A 530 6.46 8.81 23.11
CA ASP A 530 7.29 7.86 23.84
C ASP A 530 7.05 6.43 23.32
N LEU A 531 8.13 5.73 22.92
CA LEU A 531 8.07 4.35 22.43
C LEU A 531 8.43 3.32 23.51
N SER A 532 8.75 3.75 24.73
CA SER A 532 9.22 2.85 25.80
C SER A 532 8.20 1.78 26.19
N LEU A 533 6.90 2.09 26.17
CA LEU A 533 5.83 1.12 26.42
C LEU A 533 5.62 0.16 25.24
N CYS A 534 5.99 0.57 24.02
CA CYS A 534 5.79 -0.22 22.80
C CYS A 534 6.89 -1.27 22.61
N ASN A 535 8.16 -0.90 22.82
CA ASN A 535 9.30 -1.75 22.48
C ASN A 535 10.38 -1.85 23.57
N GLU A 536 10.10 -1.38 24.79
CA GLU A 536 11.01 -1.42 25.96
C GLU A 536 12.35 -0.68 25.76
N THR A 537 12.44 0.19 24.74
CA THR A 537 13.62 1.03 24.48
C THR A 537 13.37 2.47 24.91
N PRO A 538 14.40 3.24 25.28
CA PRO A 538 14.24 4.65 25.68
C PRO A 538 14.14 5.56 24.45
N MET A 539 13.34 5.14 23.46
CA MET A 539 13.20 5.82 22.18
C MET A 539 11.98 6.75 22.20
N VAL A 540 12.13 7.88 21.51
CA VAL A 540 11.07 8.85 21.30
C VAL A 540 10.92 9.10 19.81
N ALA A 541 9.71 8.96 19.29
CA ALA A 541 9.35 9.30 17.92
C ALA A 541 8.96 10.79 17.81
N SER A 542 9.26 11.40 16.66
CA SER A 542 8.82 12.77 16.31
C SER A 542 8.75 12.94 14.80
N MET A 543 8.30 14.11 14.33
CA MET A 543 8.57 14.50 12.94
C MET A 543 10.05 14.88 12.75
N PRO A 544 10.61 14.78 11.52
CA PRO A 544 12.00 15.15 11.27
C PRO A 544 12.34 16.58 11.67
N HIS A 545 13.55 16.73 12.20
CA HIS A 545 14.07 17.95 12.80
C HIS A 545 13.15 18.57 13.87
N PHE A 546 12.38 17.75 14.58
CA PHE A 546 11.40 18.21 15.56
C PHE A 546 10.40 19.24 14.98
N LEU A 547 10.01 19.07 13.71
CA LEU A 547 8.99 19.90 13.09
C LEU A 547 7.71 19.92 13.95
N ASN A 548 7.22 21.13 14.25
CA ASN A 548 6.02 21.40 15.07
C ASN A 548 6.06 20.88 16.53
N ALA A 549 7.23 20.46 17.02
CA ALA A 549 7.41 20.00 18.39
C ALA A 549 7.76 21.14 19.38
N ASP A 550 7.93 20.81 20.66
CA ASP A 550 8.35 21.77 21.70
C ASP A 550 9.68 22.44 21.32
N PRO A 551 9.76 23.80 21.28
CA PRO A 551 10.98 24.52 20.94
C PRO A 551 12.20 24.16 21.79
N LYS A 552 12.00 23.72 23.04
CA LYS A 552 13.09 23.29 23.93
C LYS A 552 13.92 22.14 23.32
N LEU A 553 13.27 21.24 22.57
CA LEU A 553 13.95 20.14 21.89
C LEU A 553 14.98 20.64 20.86
N LEU A 554 14.69 21.76 20.20
CA LEU A 554 15.61 22.43 19.28
C LEU A 554 16.70 23.20 20.03
N GLU A 555 16.41 23.75 21.20
CA GLU A 555 17.38 24.47 22.03
C GLU A 555 18.45 23.55 22.61
N ASP A 556 18.13 22.28 22.86
CA ASP A 556 19.02 21.29 23.48
C ASP A 556 20.09 20.71 22.54
N VAL A 557 20.01 20.99 21.23
CA VAL A 557 20.97 20.53 20.21
C VAL A 557 21.33 21.63 19.21
N GLU A 558 22.43 21.46 18.47
CA GLU A 558 22.80 22.32 17.34
C GLU A 558 22.70 21.53 16.03
N GLY A 559 22.23 22.16 14.94
CA GLY A 559 22.27 21.59 13.59
C GLY A 559 20.92 21.18 12.99
N LEU A 560 19.83 21.23 13.76
CA LEU A 560 18.48 20.95 13.24
C LEU A 560 17.86 22.17 12.54
N GLN A 561 17.14 21.95 11.44
CA GLN A 561 16.48 22.99 10.65
C GLN A 561 15.10 22.49 10.16
N PRO A 562 14.06 22.50 11.02
CA PRO A 562 12.73 22.04 10.61
C PRO A 562 12.17 22.84 9.42
N ASP A 563 11.64 22.12 8.42
CA ASP A 563 11.07 22.66 7.19
C ASP A 563 9.82 21.84 6.82
N GLU A 564 8.67 22.51 6.73
CA GLU A 564 7.38 21.87 6.45
C GLU A 564 7.37 21.06 5.15
N ARG A 565 8.08 21.50 4.11
CA ARG A 565 8.07 20.82 2.80
C ARG A 565 8.93 19.57 2.82
N LYS A 566 10.07 19.62 3.53
CA LYS A 566 11.02 18.51 3.62
C LYS A 566 10.67 17.50 4.70
N HIS A 567 10.05 17.94 5.78
CA HIS A 567 9.85 17.13 6.99
C HIS A 567 8.37 16.87 7.30
N GLY A 568 7.44 17.58 6.65
CA GLY A 568 6.01 17.37 6.83
C GLY A 568 5.55 16.02 6.30
N ILE A 569 4.67 15.34 7.01
CA ILE A 569 4.01 14.11 6.55
C ILE A 569 2.85 14.50 5.64
N TYR A 570 2.73 13.90 4.47
CA TYR A 570 1.54 14.11 3.64
C TYR A 570 1.11 12.86 2.88
N ILE A 571 -0.19 12.82 2.60
CA ILE A 571 -0.82 11.85 1.71
C ILE A 571 -1.76 12.62 0.78
N ASP A 572 -1.49 12.57 -0.52
CA ASP A 572 -2.41 13.03 -1.55
C ASP A 572 -3.27 11.83 -1.98
N PHE A 573 -4.57 11.89 -1.69
CA PHE A 573 -5.46 10.74 -1.76
C PHE A 573 -6.67 10.98 -2.67
N GLU A 574 -6.96 10.02 -3.54
CA GLU A 574 -8.15 9.99 -4.38
C GLU A 574 -9.26 9.21 -3.67
N ILE A 575 -10.31 9.91 -3.26
CA ILE A 575 -11.33 9.37 -2.37
C ILE A 575 -12.32 8.44 -3.07
N ILE A 576 -12.50 8.53 -4.39
CA ILE A 576 -13.50 7.72 -5.10
C ILE A 576 -13.03 6.26 -5.20
N SER A 577 -11.79 6.03 -5.64
CA SER A 577 -11.18 4.70 -5.67
C SER A 577 -10.57 4.27 -4.34
N GLY A 578 -10.35 5.20 -3.40
CA GLY A 578 -9.64 4.90 -2.16
C GLY A 578 -8.14 4.70 -2.38
N THR A 579 -7.55 5.47 -3.30
CA THR A 579 -6.16 5.26 -3.72
C THR A 579 -5.26 6.42 -3.29
N PRO A 580 -4.17 6.15 -2.54
CA PRO A 580 -3.12 7.14 -2.35
C PRO A 580 -2.35 7.35 -3.66
N LEU A 581 -2.21 8.61 -4.08
CA LEU A 581 -1.53 8.99 -5.32
C LEU A 581 -0.07 9.38 -5.07
N SER A 582 0.19 10.05 -3.96
CA SER A 582 1.53 10.46 -3.53
C SER A 582 1.56 10.47 -2.01
N ILE A 583 2.58 9.85 -1.43
CA ILE A 583 2.75 9.70 0.01
C ILE A 583 4.19 10.04 0.34
N ALA A 584 4.38 10.80 1.42
CA ALA A 584 5.63 10.83 2.17
C ALA A 584 5.33 10.67 3.66
N LYS A 585 5.55 9.47 4.20
CA LYS A 585 5.54 9.22 5.64
C LYS A 585 6.95 9.47 6.16
N ARG A 586 7.07 10.30 7.18
CA ARG A 586 8.37 10.77 7.70
C ARG A 586 8.39 10.68 9.20
N LEU A 587 9.37 9.97 9.73
CA LEU A 587 9.47 9.71 11.16
C LEU A 587 10.91 9.84 11.63
N GLN A 588 11.11 10.59 12.69
CA GLN A 588 12.39 10.72 13.38
C GLN A 588 12.38 9.90 14.66
N PHE A 589 13.49 9.21 14.88
CA PHE A 589 13.77 8.46 16.09
C PHE A 589 14.84 9.16 16.90
N ASN A 590 14.57 9.28 18.19
CA ASN A 590 15.40 9.97 19.16
C ASN A 590 15.66 9.06 20.36
N LEU A 591 16.77 9.27 21.06
CA LEU A 591 17.09 8.63 22.32
C LEU A 591 16.81 9.60 23.46
N ASP A 592 15.99 9.21 24.43
CA ASP A 592 15.82 9.98 25.66
C ASP A 592 17.00 9.68 26.61
N VAL A 593 18.03 10.52 26.51
CA VAL A 593 19.32 10.33 27.16
C VAL A 593 19.24 10.75 28.63
N GLU A 594 19.89 9.99 29.49
CA GLU A 594 20.20 10.37 30.87
C GLU A 594 21.58 9.84 31.30
N PRO A 595 22.26 10.47 32.28
CA PRO A 595 23.54 9.99 32.76
C PRO A 595 23.42 8.64 33.48
N ILE A 596 24.45 7.80 33.31
CA ILE A 596 24.63 6.52 34.02
C ILE A 596 25.94 6.63 34.79
N GLU A 597 25.88 6.75 36.12
CA GLU A 597 27.05 7.01 36.95
C GLU A 597 28.02 5.82 36.98
N GLU A 598 27.47 4.62 36.87
CA GLU A 598 28.15 3.33 36.87
C GLU A 598 28.98 3.09 35.59
N LEU A 599 28.67 3.81 34.50
CA LEU A 599 29.40 3.75 33.23
C LEU A 599 30.20 5.05 33.03
N PRO A 600 31.54 5.05 33.17
CA PRO A 600 32.34 6.26 33.11
C PRO A 600 32.12 7.11 31.85
N VAL A 601 31.96 6.47 30.68
CA VAL A 601 31.71 7.13 29.38
C VAL A 601 30.33 7.80 29.29
N MET A 602 29.38 7.48 30.17
CA MET A 602 28.03 8.05 30.23
C MET A 602 27.78 8.94 31.43
N SER A 603 28.63 8.89 32.46
CA SER A 603 28.44 9.54 33.76
C SER A 603 28.20 11.06 33.73
N LYS A 604 28.68 11.75 32.68
CA LYS A 604 28.55 13.22 32.53
C LYS A 604 27.64 13.64 31.38
N LEU A 605 26.96 12.69 30.72
CA LEU A 605 25.98 13.01 29.69
C LEU A 605 24.85 13.85 30.31
N LYS A 606 24.38 14.85 29.55
CA LYS A 606 23.24 15.66 29.99
C LYS A 606 21.93 14.97 29.61
N PRO A 607 20.89 15.07 30.44
CA PRO A 607 19.56 14.66 30.03
C PRO A 607 19.07 15.48 28.84
N LEU A 608 18.67 14.82 27.75
CA LEU A 608 18.06 15.44 26.56
C LEU A 608 17.45 14.37 25.65
N VAL A 609 16.53 14.77 24.77
CA VAL A 609 16.01 13.91 23.70
C VAL A 609 16.93 14.05 22.48
N MET A 610 17.88 13.14 22.34
CA MET A 610 18.94 13.17 21.33
C MET A 610 18.46 12.61 19.99
N PRO A 611 18.42 13.40 18.90
CA PRO A 611 18.08 12.89 17.57
C PRO A 611 19.10 11.86 17.09
N LEU A 612 18.63 10.73 16.57
CA LEU A 612 19.47 9.66 16.04
C LEU A 612 19.45 9.66 14.51
N PHE A 613 18.26 9.45 13.95
CA PHE A 613 18.03 9.38 12.51
C PHE A 613 16.54 9.61 12.23
N TRP A 614 16.22 9.91 10.98
CA TRP A 614 14.84 9.89 10.50
C TRP A 614 14.73 9.11 9.20
N VAL A 615 13.53 8.60 8.96
CA VAL A 615 13.20 7.77 7.80
C VAL A 615 12.09 8.39 6.99
N GLU A 616 12.12 8.16 5.69
CA GLU A 616 11.04 8.49 4.76
C GLU A 616 10.59 7.23 4.03
N GLU A 617 9.30 6.89 4.14
CA GLU A 617 8.61 5.99 3.23
C GLU A 617 7.86 6.85 2.20
N ALA A 618 8.32 6.85 0.96
CA ALA A 618 7.74 7.61 -0.12
C ALA A 618 7.24 6.71 -1.27
N VAL A 619 6.05 7.04 -1.78
CA VAL A 619 5.49 6.45 -3.00
C VAL A 619 4.89 7.57 -3.82
N ASP A 620 5.32 7.67 -5.06
CA ASP A 620 4.73 8.54 -6.07
C ASP A 620 4.20 7.67 -7.21
N LEU A 621 2.88 7.68 -7.43
CA LEU A 621 2.30 6.94 -8.53
C LEU A 621 2.70 7.58 -9.86
N ASP A 622 3.37 6.79 -10.69
CA ASP A 622 3.77 7.21 -12.02
C ASP A 622 2.56 7.40 -12.96
N LYS A 623 2.83 7.76 -14.22
CA LYS A 623 1.76 7.90 -15.22
C LYS A 623 1.05 6.59 -15.51
N THR A 624 1.74 5.45 -15.44
CA THR A 624 1.15 4.13 -15.65
C THR A 624 -0.01 3.88 -14.68
N PHE A 625 0.21 4.13 -13.38
CA PHE A 625 -0.83 3.93 -12.35
C PHE A 625 -1.83 5.09 -12.29
N THR A 626 -1.38 6.33 -12.46
CA THR A 626 -2.33 7.47 -12.46
C THR A 626 -3.26 7.47 -13.68
N ASP A 627 -2.79 7.05 -14.85
CA ASP A 627 -3.66 6.92 -16.02
C ASP A 627 -4.63 5.73 -15.88
N LEU A 628 -4.21 4.66 -15.20
CA LEU A 628 -5.11 3.57 -14.80
C LEU A 628 -6.23 4.09 -13.89
N ILE A 629 -5.91 4.87 -12.85
CA ILE A 629 -6.91 5.47 -11.94
C ILE A 629 -7.86 6.39 -12.71
N LYS A 630 -7.34 7.28 -13.57
CA LYS A 630 -8.18 8.13 -14.42
C LYS A 630 -9.14 7.29 -15.25
N SER A 631 -8.65 6.24 -15.88
CA SER A 631 -9.47 5.35 -16.73
C SER A 631 -10.53 4.57 -15.96
N LYS A 632 -10.31 4.29 -14.67
CA LYS A 632 -11.25 3.54 -13.81
C LYS A 632 -12.26 4.46 -13.09
N VAL A 633 -11.92 5.72 -12.85
CA VAL A 633 -12.65 6.62 -11.93
C VAL A 633 -13.22 7.86 -12.63
N PHE A 634 -12.47 8.47 -13.53
CA PHE A 634 -12.76 9.80 -14.09
C PHE A 634 -13.04 9.79 -15.60
N THR A 635 -13.08 8.60 -16.20
CA THR A 635 -13.36 8.34 -17.63
C THR A 635 -14.24 7.11 -17.76
#